data_AF-A0AAV1L132-F1
#
_entry.id   AF-A0AAV1L132-F1
#
_cell.length_a   1.000
_cell.length_b   1.000
_cell.length_c   1.000
_cell.angle_alpha   90.00
_cell.angle_beta   90.00
_cell.angle_gamma   90.00
#
_symmetry.space_group_name_H-M   'P 1'
#
loop_
_entity.id
_entity.type
_entity.pdbx_description
1 polymer ?
#
loop_
_entity_poly.entity_id
_entity_poly.type
_entity_poly.pdbx_seq_one_letter_code
_entity_poly.pdbx_strand_id
1 'polypeptide(L)'
;MLVCPLSYKKKKKKNKQTITLLNERRSSARSSNLFITLRGAAKPASRTVIAGWVKTIFKEAGISATPGSIRSAVASKSWYDNHPLDKILARGNWQSANTFKKYYRREVINCSDPTNVSNCFIPLN
;
A
#
# COMPACT_ATOMS: atom_id res chain seq x y z
N MET A 1 3.06 0.53 12.40
CA MET A 1 1.80 1.29 12.54
C MET A 1 1.73 2.27 11.37
N LEU A 2 1.05 1.91 10.27
CA LEU A 2 0.96 2.75 9.08
C LEU A 2 -0.15 3.80 9.29
N VAL A 3 0.27 5.04 9.49
CA VAL A 3 -0.64 6.19 9.65
C VAL A 3 -0.99 6.74 8.27
N CYS A 4 -2.24 7.15 8.12
CA CYS A 4 -2.77 7.94 7.01
C CYS A 4 -1.77 9.00 6.51
N PRO A 5 -1.45 9.05 5.21
CA PRO A 5 -0.61 10.05 4.59
C PRO A 5 -1.45 11.30 4.37
N LEU A 6 -1.75 12.01 5.46
CA LEU A 6 -2.08 13.41 5.35
C LEU A 6 -0.78 14.20 5.45
N SER A 7 -0.31 14.67 4.29
CA SER A 7 0.56 15.84 4.13
C SER A 7 1.76 15.86 5.09
N TYR A 8 2.76 15.04 4.80
CA TYR A 8 4.06 15.16 5.46
C TYR A 8 4.91 16.24 4.78
N LYS A 9 4.49 17.50 4.93
CA LYS A 9 5.40 18.66 4.83
C LYS A 9 5.35 19.45 6.14
N LYS A 10 5.95 18.91 7.20
CA LYS A 10 6.67 19.65 8.26
C LYS A 10 7.20 18.71 9.36
N LYS A 11 8.55 18.71 9.49
CA LYS A 11 9.41 18.37 10.64
C LYS A 11 9.13 17.08 11.44
N LYS A 12 10.11 16.15 11.36
CA LYS A 12 10.30 15.03 12.30
C LYS A 12 10.55 15.58 13.71
N LYS A 13 9.51 15.76 14.51
CA LYS A 13 9.58 15.72 15.97
C LYS A 13 8.29 15.06 16.44
N LYS A 14 8.36 13.79 16.85
CA LYS A 14 7.20 13.08 17.42
C LYS A 14 6.85 13.78 18.74
N ASN A 15 5.96 14.78 18.68
CA ASN A 15 5.46 15.44 19.88
C ASN A 15 4.57 14.43 20.63
N LYS A 16 4.80 14.25 21.93
CA LYS A 16 4.00 13.38 22.82
C LYS A 16 2.48 13.61 22.64
N GLN A 17 2.10 14.85 22.36
CA GLN A 17 0.74 15.29 22.03
C GLN A 17 0.07 14.47 20.92
N THR A 18 0.78 14.09 19.85
CA THR A 18 0.17 13.37 18.71
C THR A 18 -0.22 11.94 19.06
N ILE A 19 0.59 11.26 19.90
CA ILE A 19 0.28 9.89 20.34
C ILE A 19 -0.94 9.89 21.26
N THR A 20 -1.02 10.85 22.18
CA THR A 20 -2.18 11.03 23.07
C THR A 20 -3.46 11.28 22.28
N LEU A 21 -3.42 12.20 21.31
CA LEU A 21 -4.57 12.53 20.44
C LEU A 21 -5.05 11.32 19.61
N LEU A 22 -4.13 10.47 19.14
CA LEU A 22 -4.49 9.25 18.43
C LEU A 22 -5.13 8.20 19.36
N ASN A 23 -4.65 8.08 20.60
CA ASN A 23 -5.23 7.18 21.59
C ASN A 23 -6.64 7.62 21.98
N GLU A 24 -6.85 8.90 22.26
CA GLU A 24 -8.18 9.47 22.57
C GLU A 24 -9.17 9.25 21.42
N ARG A 25 -8.72 9.43 20.17
CA ARG A 25 -9.56 9.16 18.99
C ARG A 25 -9.90 7.68 18.80
N ARG A 26 -9.01 6.76 19.16
CA ARG A 26 -9.34 5.32 19.15
C ARG A 26 -10.37 4.98 20.21
N SER A 27 -10.20 5.52 21.41
CA SER A 27 -11.16 5.35 22.52
C SER A 27 -12.54 5.89 22.13
N SER A 28 -12.61 7.05 21.47
CA SER A 28 -13.88 7.62 21.03
C SER A 28 -14.52 6.88 19.85
N ALA A 29 -13.72 6.30 18.96
CA ALA A 29 -14.23 5.46 17.87
C ALA A 29 -14.85 4.14 18.36
N ARG A 30 -14.59 3.74 19.63
CA ARG A 30 -15.01 2.46 20.21
C ARG A 30 -14.76 1.27 19.27
N SER A 31 -13.62 1.28 18.61
CA SER A 31 -13.29 0.35 17.54
C SER A 31 -11.95 -0.33 17.81
N SER A 32 -11.91 -1.64 17.58
CA SER A 32 -10.70 -2.45 17.59
C SER A 32 -9.94 -2.45 16.25
N ASN A 33 -10.39 -1.66 15.27
CA ASN A 33 -9.76 -1.60 13.95
C ASN A 33 -8.43 -0.86 14.01
N LEU A 34 -7.42 -1.40 13.32
CA LEU A 34 -6.09 -0.80 13.25
C LEU A 34 -6.08 0.57 12.57
N PHE A 35 -6.93 0.75 11.55
CA PHE A 35 -7.02 1.97 10.75
C PHE A 35 -8.30 2.75 11.08
N ILE A 36 -8.14 4.03 11.44
CA ILE A 36 -9.24 4.94 11.78
C ILE A 36 -9.13 6.26 11.00
N THR A 37 -10.27 6.92 10.79
CA THR A 37 -10.29 8.24 10.13
C THR A 37 -9.83 9.36 11.07
N LEU A 38 -8.96 10.24 10.55
CA LEU A 38 -8.47 11.40 11.29
C LEU A 38 -9.36 12.64 11.14
N ARG A 39 -10.12 12.74 10.04
CA ARG A 39 -11.08 13.83 9.82
C ARG A 39 -12.46 13.44 10.32
N GLY A 40 -13.16 14.40 10.94
CA GLY A 40 -14.51 14.22 11.48
C GLY A 40 -14.56 13.31 12.70
N ALA A 41 -15.74 12.73 12.97
CA ALA A 41 -15.92 11.73 14.00
C ALA A 41 -15.00 10.52 13.76
N ALA A 42 -14.38 10.04 14.83
CA ALA A 42 -13.47 8.91 14.74
C ALA A 42 -14.26 7.63 14.44
N LYS A 43 -13.91 6.93 13.37
CA LYS A 43 -14.54 5.67 12.94
C LYS A 43 -13.55 4.80 12.18
N PRO A 44 -13.82 3.49 12.03
CA PRO A 44 -12.99 2.61 11.19
C PRO A 44 -12.81 3.18 9.79
N ALA A 45 -11.57 3.16 9.28
CA ALA A 45 -11.30 3.59 7.93
C ALA A 45 -11.85 2.54 6.94
N SER A 46 -12.67 2.97 5.99
CA SER A 46 -13.16 2.07 4.93
C SER A 46 -12.06 1.70 3.96
N ARG A 47 -12.26 0.62 3.19
CA ARG A 47 -11.35 0.22 2.10
C ARG A 47 -11.07 1.36 1.13
N THR A 48 -12.09 2.15 0.79
CA THR A 48 -11.98 3.30 -0.11
C THR A 48 -11.08 4.40 0.46
N VAL A 49 -11.21 4.68 1.77
CA VAL A 49 -10.37 5.68 2.45
C VAL A 49 -8.90 5.24 2.44
N ILE A 50 -8.62 3.98 2.78
CA ILE A 50 -7.27 3.43 2.75
C ILE A 50 -6.70 3.42 1.33
N ALA A 51 -7.51 3.07 0.32
CA ALA A 51 -7.08 3.14 -1.08
C ALA A 51 -6.75 4.58 -1.51
N GLY A 52 -7.52 5.57 -1.04
CA GLY A 52 -7.24 6.99 -1.27
C GLY A 52 -5.89 7.41 -0.69
N TRP A 53 -5.59 6.99 0.54
CA TRP A 53 -4.30 7.23 1.20
C TRP A 53 -3.12 6.71 0.38
N VAL A 54 -3.21 5.46 -0.10
CA VAL A 54 -2.16 4.86 -0.93
C VAL A 54 -1.98 5.63 -2.24
N LYS A 55 -3.07 6.01 -2.92
CA LYS A 55 -3.00 6.82 -4.15
C LYS A 55 -2.34 8.17 -3.92
N THR A 56 -2.61 8.82 -2.78
CA THR A 56 -1.97 10.09 -2.43
C THR A 56 -0.46 9.93 -2.30
N ILE A 57 0.02 8.88 -1.62
CA ILE A 57 1.47 8.62 -1.49
C ILE A 57 2.10 8.41 -2.86
N PHE A 58 1.46 7.62 -3.73
CA PHE A 58 1.97 7.39 -5.08
C PHE A 58 2.06 8.67 -5.89
N LYS A 59 0.99 9.48 -5.86
CA LYS A 59 0.99 10.80 -6.51
C LYS A 59 2.10 11.71 -5.97
N GLU A 60 2.26 11.78 -4.66
CA GLU A 60 3.31 12.59 -4.00
C GLU A 60 4.72 12.10 -4.34
N ALA A 61 4.89 10.80 -4.57
CA ALA A 61 6.14 10.18 -5.01
C ALA A 61 6.36 10.24 -6.53
N GLY A 62 5.45 10.82 -7.31
CA GLY A 62 5.53 10.84 -8.78
C GLY A 62 5.27 9.49 -9.45
N ILE A 63 4.69 8.53 -8.72
CA ILE A 63 4.41 7.17 -9.21
C ILE A 63 2.96 7.13 -9.73
N SER A 64 2.79 6.77 -11.01
CA SER A 64 1.47 6.50 -11.60
C SER A 64 1.17 5.00 -11.55
N ALA A 65 0.41 4.55 -10.54
CA ALA A 65 0.00 3.16 -10.43
C ALA A 65 -1.34 3.00 -9.69
N THR A 66 -2.11 1.96 -10.01
CA THR A 66 -3.35 1.65 -9.28
C THR A 66 -3.04 0.97 -7.93
N PRO A 67 -3.87 1.09 -6.88
CA PRO A 67 -3.60 0.43 -5.60
C PRO A 67 -3.42 -1.09 -5.67
N GLY A 68 -4.04 -1.75 -6.66
CA GLY A 68 -3.84 -3.18 -6.93
C GLY A 68 -2.42 -3.54 -7.35
N SER A 69 -1.68 -2.57 -7.93
CA SER A 69 -0.28 -2.76 -8.36
C SER A 69 0.65 -3.18 -7.24
N ILE A 70 0.39 -2.78 -5.98
CA ILE A 70 1.25 -3.15 -4.84
C ILE A 70 1.25 -4.66 -4.65
N ARG A 71 0.08 -5.30 -4.71
CA ARG A 71 -0.04 -6.75 -4.52
C ARG A 71 0.68 -7.49 -5.65
N SER A 72 0.56 -6.99 -6.88
CA SER A 72 1.30 -7.52 -8.03
C SER A 72 2.81 -7.30 -7.89
N ALA A 73 3.26 -6.11 -7.49
CA ALA A 73 4.68 -5.79 -7.33
C ALA A 73 5.34 -6.67 -6.26
N VAL A 74 4.71 -6.82 -5.09
CA VAL A 74 5.22 -7.66 -3.99
C VAL A 74 5.29 -9.13 -4.41
N ALA A 75 4.26 -9.64 -5.09
CA ALA A 75 4.23 -11.02 -5.54
C ALA A 75 5.22 -11.29 -6.68
N SER A 76 5.37 -10.34 -7.61
CA SER A 76 6.35 -10.40 -8.69
C SER A 76 7.78 -10.38 -8.15
N LYS A 77 8.05 -9.53 -7.15
CA LYS A 77 9.33 -9.53 -6.44
C LYS A 77 9.57 -10.87 -5.74
N SER A 78 8.57 -11.43 -5.06
CA SER A 78 8.72 -12.73 -4.38
C SER A 78 9.04 -13.84 -5.39
N TRP A 79 8.43 -13.80 -6.57
CA TRP A 79 8.74 -14.72 -7.66
C TRP A 79 10.15 -14.52 -8.22
N TYR A 80 10.56 -13.26 -8.44
CA TYR A 80 11.90 -12.91 -8.88
C TYR A 80 12.98 -13.38 -7.89
N ASP A 81 12.71 -13.27 -6.60
CA ASP A 81 13.57 -13.74 -5.51
C ASP A 81 13.53 -15.27 -5.32
N ASN A 82 12.90 -16.02 -6.26
CA ASN A 82 12.77 -17.48 -6.26
C ASN A 82 12.09 -18.08 -5.02
N HIS A 83 11.13 -17.37 -4.41
CA HIS A 83 10.33 -17.97 -3.35
C HIS A 83 9.46 -19.12 -3.89
N PRO A 84 9.27 -20.20 -3.10
CA PRO A 84 8.39 -21.30 -3.47
C PRO A 84 6.96 -20.83 -3.81
N LEU A 85 6.38 -21.40 -4.87
CA LEU A 85 5.09 -20.95 -5.39
C LEU A 85 3.96 -21.11 -4.35
N ASP A 86 3.94 -22.19 -3.59
CA ASP A 86 3.00 -22.42 -2.48
C ASP A 86 3.04 -21.28 -1.44
N LYS A 87 4.24 -20.78 -1.10
CA LYS A 87 4.41 -19.66 -0.18
C LYS A 87 3.89 -18.35 -0.77
N ILE A 88 4.11 -18.13 -2.06
CA ILE A 88 3.58 -16.96 -2.77
C ILE A 88 2.05 -17.00 -2.79
N LEU A 89 1.46 -18.15 -3.10
CA LEU A 89 0.00 -18.34 -3.12
C LEU A 89 -0.62 -18.17 -1.73
N ALA A 90 -0.02 -18.77 -0.71
CA ALA A 90 -0.49 -18.64 0.68
C ALA A 90 -0.43 -17.18 1.16
N ARG A 91 0.71 -16.49 0.94
CA ARG A 91 0.87 -15.06 1.32
C ARG A 91 -0.08 -14.16 0.53
N GLY A 92 -0.27 -14.50 -0.74
CA GLY A 92 -1.17 -13.81 -1.64
C GLY A 92 -2.64 -14.15 -1.40
N ASN A 93 -2.99 -15.11 -0.54
CA ASN A 93 -4.34 -15.66 -0.41
C ASN A 93 -4.97 -16.00 -1.78
N TRP A 94 -4.25 -16.76 -2.60
CA TRP A 94 -4.71 -17.26 -3.89
C TRP A 94 -4.85 -18.77 -3.85
N GLN A 95 -6.01 -19.28 -4.26
CA GLN A 95 -6.24 -20.72 -4.35
C GLN A 95 -5.61 -21.35 -5.59
N SER A 96 -5.33 -20.55 -6.63
CA SER A 96 -4.83 -21.04 -7.91
C SER A 96 -3.56 -20.34 -8.34
N ALA A 97 -2.58 -21.14 -8.80
CA ALA A 97 -1.40 -20.67 -9.49
C ALA A 97 -1.75 -19.85 -10.74
N ASN A 98 -2.86 -20.17 -11.42
CA ASN A 98 -3.29 -19.46 -12.61
C ASN A 98 -3.73 -18.03 -12.29
N THR A 99 -4.43 -17.82 -11.17
CA THR A 99 -4.80 -16.48 -10.68
C THR A 99 -3.56 -15.63 -10.42
N PHE A 100 -2.57 -16.20 -9.73
CA PHE A 100 -1.29 -15.54 -9.51
C PHE A 100 -0.62 -15.18 -10.85
N LYS A 101 -0.44 -16.16 -11.73
CA LYS A 101 0.24 -15.97 -13.02
C LYS A 101 -0.44 -14.91 -13.90
N LYS A 102 -1.78 -14.95 -14.00
CA LYS A 102 -2.53 -14.06 -14.90
C LYS A 102 -2.66 -12.63 -14.39
N TYR A 103 -2.92 -12.45 -13.10
CA TYR A 103 -3.31 -11.14 -12.57
C TYR A 103 -2.20 -10.44 -11.76
N TYR A 104 -1.28 -11.21 -11.18
CA TYR A 104 -0.37 -10.71 -10.15
C TYR A 104 1.11 -10.86 -10.47
N ARG A 105 1.51 -11.87 -11.25
CA ARG A 105 2.88 -11.96 -11.77
C ARG A 105 3.05 -10.96 -12.92
N ARG A 106 3.86 -9.94 -12.69
CA ARG A 106 4.27 -8.92 -13.66
C ARG A 106 5.76 -9.05 -13.89
N GLU A 107 6.21 -8.68 -15.08
CA GLU A 107 7.62 -8.62 -15.38
C GLU A 107 8.26 -7.46 -14.63
N VAL A 108 9.43 -7.71 -14.04
CA VAL A 108 10.22 -6.67 -13.40
C VAL A 108 11.19 -6.15 -14.45
N ILE A 109 10.83 -5.03 -15.09
CA ILE A 109 11.69 -4.38 -16.07
C ILE A 109 12.76 -3.59 -15.30
N ASN A 110 14.04 -3.93 -15.52
CA ASN A 110 15.15 -3.14 -15.02
C ASN A 110 15.24 -1.85 -15.84
N CYS A 111 14.56 -0.80 -15.40
CA CYS A 111 14.82 0.53 -15.93
C CYS A 111 16.21 0.97 -15.48
N SER A 112 17.10 1.24 -16.44
CA SER A 112 18.45 1.77 -16.21
C SER A 112 18.43 3.19 -15.61
N ASP A 113 17.28 3.85 -15.60
CA ASP A 113 17.13 5.22 -15.10
C ASP A 113 16.08 5.28 -13.96
N PRO A 114 16.51 5.45 -12.69
CA PRO A 114 15.62 5.41 -11.52
C PRO A 114 14.70 6.64 -11.41
N THR A 115 14.86 7.63 -12.28
CA THR A 115 14.08 8.88 -12.26
C THR A 115 12.81 8.83 -13.11
N ASN A 116 12.66 7.85 -14.00
CA ASN A 116 11.52 7.74 -14.92
C ASN A 116 10.90 6.33 -14.92
N VAL A 117 10.14 6.02 -13.87
CA VAL A 117 9.44 4.73 -13.72
C VAL A 117 8.27 4.54 -14.71
N SER A 118 7.89 5.58 -15.45
CA SER A 118 6.80 5.55 -16.43
C SER A 118 7.05 4.54 -17.56
N ASN A 119 8.31 4.29 -17.89
CA ASN A 119 8.72 3.38 -18.96
C ASN A 119 8.78 1.90 -18.51
N CYS A 120 8.69 1.60 -17.21
CA CYS A 120 8.82 0.24 -16.69
C CYS A 120 7.47 -0.50 -16.61
N PHE A 121 6.38 0.11 -17.09
CA PHE A 121 5.04 -0.47 -17.10
C PHE A 121 4.42 -0.40 -18.49
N ILE A 122 4.87 -1.26 -19.40
CA ILE A 122 4.23 -1.43 -20.70
C ILE A 122 3.11 -2.48 -20.54
N PRO A 123 1.85 -2.15 -20.85
CA PRO A 123 0.78 -3.15 -20.89
C PRO A 123 1.00 -4.09 -22.09
N LEU A 124 0.93 -5.39 -21.84
CA LEU A 124 0.88 -6.39 -22.90
C LEU A 124 -0.47 -6.27 -23.62
N ASN A 125 -0.41 -6.10 -24.95
CA ASN A 125 -1.56 -6.23 -25.86
C ASN A 125 -2.13 -7.65 -25.81
#